data_AF-A0A096LWW7-F1
#
_entry.id   AF-A0A096LWW7-F1
#
_cell.length_a   1.000
_cell.length_b   1.000
_cell.length_c   1.000
_cell.angle_alpha   90.00
_cell.angle_beta   90.00
_cell.angle_gamma   90.00
#
_symmetry.space_group_name_H-M   'P 1'
#
loop_
_entity.id
_entity.type
_entity.pdbx_description
1 polymer ?
#
loop_
_entity_poly.entity_id
_entity_poly.type
_entity_poly.pdbx_seq_one_letter_code
_entity_poly.pdbx_strand_id
1 'polypeptide(L)'
;MSKIGEYTEPRKADEKIQQLCNQVKDQVETKTGKEYKQFTAILYRTQVVAGKNFLIKVHAGGSEYLHIYAYQSSPKKGEIKTLLKRVEKHKEGDPLEPI
;
A
#
# COMPACT_ATOMS: atom_id res chain seq x y z
N MET A 1 -5.41 15.05 14.49
CA MET A 1 -6.12 15.24 13.20
C MET A 1 -5.07 15.21 12.10
N SER A 2 -5.22 14.38 11.07
CA SER A 2 -4.29 14.40 9.93
C SER A 2 -4.55 15.64 9.08
N LYS A 3 -3.52 16.46 8.86
CA LYS A 3 -3.58 17.59 7.93
C LYS A 3 -3.70 17.06 6.50
N ILE A 4 -4.43 17.77 5.65
CA ILE A 4 -4.57 17.45 4.23
C ILE A 4 -3.17 17.49 3.61
N GLY A 5 -2.79 16.45 2.85
CA GLY A 5 -1.49 16.37 2.21
C GLY A 5 -0.35 15.80 3.06
N GLU A 6 -0.55 15.48 4.35
CA GLU A 6 0.48 14.81 5.16
C GLU A 6 0.14 13.33 5.38
N TYR A 7 1.16 12.47 5.39
CA TYR A 7 1.01 11.07 5.75
C TYR A 7 0.83 10.93 7.26
N THR A 8 -0.09 10.06 7.69
CA THR A 8 -0.21 9.64 9.09
C THR A 8 1.06 8.96 9.58
N GLU A 9 1.25 8.87 10.88
CA GLU A 9 2.18 7.89 11.47
C GLU A 9 1.87 6.45 11.01
N PRO A 10 2.87 5.55 10.98
CA PRO A 10 2.67 4.13 10.69
C PRO A 10 1.69 3.47 11.65
N ARG A 11 0.79 2.64 11.12
CA ARG A 11 -0.19 1.86 11.88
C ARG A 11 -0.18 0.40 11.42
N LYS A 12 -0.52 -0.54 12.29
CA LYS A 12 -0.69 -1.95 11.92
C LYS A 12 -1.79 -2.09 10.87
N ALA A 13 -1.52 -2.82 9.80
CA ALA A 13 -2.50 -3.14 8.79
C ALA A 13 -3.63 -3.99 9.39
N ASP A 14 -4.86 -3.69 8.99
CA ASP A 14 -6.05 -4.45 9.32
C ASP A 14 -6.56 -5.20 8.07
N GLU A 15 -7.66 -5.93 8.21
CA GLU A 15 -8.27 -6.70 7.12
C GLU A 15 -8.63 -5.82 5.90
N LYS A 16 -9.02 -4.55 6.12
CA LYS A 16 -9.36 -3.63 5.02
C LYS A 16 -8.11 -3.24 4.24
N ILE A 17 -7.00 -3.01 4.94
CA ILE A 17 -5.71 -2.73 4.30
C ILE A 17 -5.19 -3.96 3.54
N GLN A 18 -5.36 -5.15 4.11
CA GLN A 18 -5.01 -6.40 3.41
C GLN A 18 -5.84 -6.58 2.13
N GLN A 19 -7.16 -6.35 2.20
CA GLN A 19 -8.03 -6.40 1.01
C GLN A 19 -7.62 -5.39 -0.06
N LEU A 20 -7.25 -4.16 0.35
CA LEU A 20 -6.75 -3.15 -0.56
C LEU A 20 -5.43 -3.58 -1.23
N CYS A 21 -4.50 -4.15 -0.47
CA CYS A 21 -3.29 -4.76 -1.03
C CYS A 21 -3.61 -5.86 -2.04
N ASN A 22 -4.54 -6.74 -1.73
CA ASN A 22 -4.94 -7.83 -2.63
C ASN A 22 -5.50 -7.32 -3.95
N GLN A 23 -6.26 -6.21 -3.94
CA GLN A 23 -6.79 -5.58 -5.16
C GLN A 23 -5.70 -5.07 -6.13
N VAL A 24 -4.50 -4.80 -5.63
CA VAL A 24 -3.36 -4.33 -6.44
C VAL A 24 -2.28 -5.39 -6.62
N LYS A 25 -2.48 -6.61 -6.13
CA LYS A 25 -1.47 -7.67 -6.16
C LYS A 25 -1.05 -8.00 -7.59
N ASP A 26 -1.99 -8.22 -8.49
CA ASP A 26 -1.70 -8.54 -9.90
C ASP A 26 -0.89 -7.42 -10.58
N GLN A 27 -1.19 -6.15 -10.24
CA GLN A 27 -0.42 -5.00 -10.73
C GLN A 27 1.00 -4.99 -10.18
N VAL A 28 1.18 -5.40 -8.92
CA VAL A 28 2.50 -5.52 -8.27
C VAL A 28 3.31 -6.65 -8.89
N GLU A 29 2.71 -7.81 -9.10
CA GLU A 29 3.37 -8.97 -9.71
C GLU A 29 3.80 -8.66 -11.14
N THR A 30 2.90 -8.04 -11.92
CA THR A 30 3.19 -7.56 -13.27
C THR A 30 4.35 -6.56 -13.27
N LYS A 31 4.32 -5.55 -12.38
CA LYS A 31 5.35 -4.50 -12.33
C LYS A 31 6.71 -4.99 -11.82
N THR A 32 6.73 -6.04 -11.00
CA THR A 32 7.96 -6.62 -10.46
C THR A 32 8.47 -7.84 -11.22
N GLY A 33 7.66 -8.38 -12.15
CA GLY A 33 7.98 -9.60 -12.90
C GLY A 33 8.07 -10.86 -12.02
N LYS A 34 7.38 -10.87 -10.87
CA LYS A 34 7.47 -11.93 -9.86
C LYS A 34 6.11 -12.21 -9.25
N GLU A 35 5.76 -13.48 -9.14
CA GLU A 35 4.60 -13.93 -8.35
C GLU A 35 4.96 -14.07 -6.86
N TYR A 36 4.08 -13.60 -5.99
CA TYR A 36 4.25 -13.62 -4.53
C TYR A 36 3.27 -14.60 -3.89
N LYS A 37 3.80 -15.73 -3.38
CA LYS A 37 3.02 -16.70 -2.60
C LYS A 37 2.57 -16.13 -1.25
N GLN A 38 3.46 -15.37 -0.60
CA GLN A 38 3.16 -14.61 0.61
C GLN A 38 2.92 -13.15 0.23
N PHE A 39 1.85 -12.53 0.73
CA PHE A 39 1.54 -11.13 0.43
C PHE A 39 0.75 -10.50 1.58
N THR A 40 1.38 -10.36 2.74
CA THR A 40 0.71 -9.93 3.98
C THR A 40 1.03 -8.48 4.31
N ALA A 41 0.00 -7.63 4.38
CA ALA A 41 0.15 -6.26 4.83
C ALA A 41 0.49 -6.21 6.33
N ILE A 42 1.51 -5.44 6.69
CA ILE A 42 2.05 -5.36 8.07
C ILE A 42 1.81 -3.98 8.66
N LEU A 43 2.24 -2.94 7.96
CA LEU A 43 2.08 -1.54 8.37
C LEU A 43 1.52 -0.72 7.23
N TYR A 44 0.82 0.36 7.55
CA TYR A 44 0.39 1.33 6.57
C TYR A 44 0.41 2.76 7.09
N ARG A 45 0.49 3.69 6.15
CA ARG A 45 0.27 5.12 6.32
C ARG A 45 -0.77 5.57 5.31
N THR A 46 -1.50 6.62 5.65
CA THR A 46 -2.49 7.23 4.74
C THR A 46 -2.28 8.71 4.61
N GLN A 47 -2.63 9.25 3.45
CA GLN A 47 -2.62 10.68 3.17
C GLN A 47 -3.92 11.05 2.47
N VAL A 48 -4.61 12.06 3.00
CA VAL A 48 -5.85 12.59 2.42
C VAL A 48 -5.51 13.56 1.30
N VAL A 49 -6.09 13.32 0.11
CA VAL A 49 -5.97 14.15 -1.10
C VAL A 49 -7.37 14.28 -1.73
N ALA A 50 -7.49 14.48 -3.06
CA ALA A 50 -8.75 14.32 -3.80
C ALA A 50 -9.18 12.82 -3.92
N GLY A 51 -9.10 12.09 -2.81
CA GLY A 51 -9.07 10.63 -2.70
C GLY A 51 -8.19 10.26 -1.50
N LYS A 52 -7.61 9.06 -1.49
CA LYS A 52 -6.68 8.65 -0.43
C LYS A 52 -5.48 7.92 -1.00
N ASN A 53 -4.28 8.36 -0.63
CA ASN A 53 -3.07 7.58 -0.86
C ASN A 53 -2.83 6.64 0.32
N PHE A 54 -2.34 5.46 0.01
CA PHE A 54 -1.90 4.45 0.96
C PHE A 54 -0.45 4.12 0.67
N LEU A 55 0.38 4.13 1.71
CA LEU A 55 1.72 3.56 1.70
C LEU A 55 1.69 2.35 2.62
N ILE A 56 1.97 1.17 2.09
CA ILE A 56 1.75 -0.11 2.79
C ILE A 56 3.01 -0.95 2.75
N LYS A 57 3.47 -1.40 3.91
CA LYS A 57 4.51 -2.41 4.04
C LYS A 57 3.90 -3.79 3.95
N VAL A 58 4.38 -4.60 3.02
CA VAL A 58 3.90 -5.96 2.76
C VAL A 58 5.05 -6.95 2.93
N HIS A 59 4.83 -8.01 3.70
CA HIS A 59 5.73 -9.17 3.75
C HIS A 59 5.47 -10.05 2.52
N ALA A 60 6.51 -10.21 1.71
CA ALA A 60 6.49 -10.93 0.44
C ALA A 60 7.07 -12.35 0.53
N GLY A 61 7.43 -12.79 1.74
CA GLY A 61 7.98 -14.10 2.04
C GLY A 61 9.48 -14.06 2.36
N GLY A 62 9.92 -14.95 3.26
CA GLY A 62 11.31 -14.95 3.75
C GLY A 62 11.68 -13.58 4.33
N SER A 63 12.79 -13.01 3.86
CA SER A 63 13.28 -11.68 4.23
C SER A 63 12.87 -10.56 3.27
N GLU A 64 11.97 -10.83 2.30
CA GLU A 64 11.55 -9.86 1.29
C GLU A 64 10.32 -9.08 1.74
N TYR A 65 10.41 -7.76 1.64
CA TYR A 65 9.33 -6.84 1.94
C TYR A 65 9.11 -5.91 0.76
N LEU A 66 7.88 -5.40 0.64
CA LEU A 66 7.51 -4.44 -0.38
C LEU A 66 6.91 -3.21 0.28
N HIS A 67 7.27 -2.03 -0.22
CA HIS A 67 6.52 -0.81 0.04
C HIS A 67 5.63 -0.50 -1.17
N ILE A 68 4.33 -0.62 -0.97
CA ILE A 68 3.29 -0.41 -1.98
C ILE A 68 2.70 0.97 -1.79
N TYR A 69 2.71 1.76 -2.85
CA TYR A 69 2.01 3.03 -2.95
C TYR A 69 0.76 2.80 -3.77
N ALA A 70 -0.40 2.91 -3.14
CA ALA A 70 -1.69 2.76 -3.78
C ALA A 70 -2.53 4.03 -3.66
N TYR A 71 -3.44 4.24 -4.60
CA TYR A 71 -4.43 5.31 -4.54
C TYR A 71 -5.83 4.75 -4.65
N GLN A 72 -6.70 5.22 -3.76
CA GLN A 72 -8.12 4.93 -3.77
C GLN A 72 -8.89 6.19 -4.16
N SER A 73 -9.75 6.08 -5.18
CA SER A 73 -10.62 7.18 -5.61
C SER A 73 -11.66 7.53 -4.54
N SER A 74 -12.07 8.80 -4.52
CA SER A 74 -13.19 9.24 -3.68
C SER A 74 -14.52 8.67 -4.19
N PRO A 75 -15.46 8.27 -3.31
CA PRO A 75 -16.77 7.74 -3.70
C PRO A 75 -17.64 8.72 -4.50
N LYS A 76 -17.28 10.02 -4.55
CA LYS A 76 -18.02 11.04 -5.31
C LYS A 76 -18.02 10.83 -6.83
N LYS A 77 -17.22 9.90 -7.38
CA LYS A 77 -17.11 9.62 -8.83
C LYS A 77 -17.73 8.28 -9.26
N GLY A 78 -18.55 7.64 -8.43
CA GLY A 78 -19.10 6.30 -8.70
C GLY A 78 -18.25 5.20 -8.06
N GLU A 79 -17.90 4.15 -8.82
CA GLU A 79 -17.10 3.02 -8.31
C GLU A 79 -15.77 3.45 -7.67
N ILE A 80 -15.49 2.89 -6.49
CA ILE A 80 -14.21 3.06 -5.79
C ILE A 80 -13.18 2.18 -6.51
N LYS A 81 -12.14 2.81 -7.06
CA LYS A 81 -11.04 2.12 -7.73
C LYS A 81 -9.78 2.25 -6.90
N THR A 82 -9.07 1.14 -6.74
CA THR A 82 -7.74 1.08 -6.13
C THR A 82 -6.71 0.83 -7.22
N LEU A 83 -5.69 1.69 -7.29
CA LEU A 83 -4.66 1.64 -8.32
C LEU A 83 -3.27 1.61 -7.69
N LEU A 84 -2.39 0.76 -8.23
CA LEU A 84 -0.97 0.79 -7.88
C LEU A 84 -0.32 2.03 -8.51
N LYS A 85 0.35 2.83 -7.69
CA LYS A 85 1.20 3.93 -8.15
C LYS A 85 2.65 3.46 -8.29
N ARG A 86 3.18 2.86 -7.23
CA ARG A 86 4.57 2.44 -7.13
C ARG A 86 4.68 1.22 -6.24
N VAL A 87 5.68 0.40 -6.51
CA VAL A 87 6.12 -0.68 -5.63
C VAL A 87 7.63 -0.63 -5.55
N GLU A 88 8.16 -0.81 -4.35
CA GLU A 88 9.58 -0.85 -4.08
C GLU A 88 9.92 -2.10 -3.28
N LYS A 89 11.09 -2.68 -3.54
CA LYS A 89 11.62 -3.80 -2.75
C LYS A 89 12.37 -3.26 -1.55
N HIS A 90 12.10 -3.83 -0.39
CA HIS A 90 12.62 -3.45 0.91
C HIS A 90 12.93 -4.72 1.72
N LYS A 91 13.56 -4.54 2.88
CA LYS A 91 13.81 -5.54 3.92
C LYS A 91 12.92 -5.26 5.13
N GLU A 92 12.94 -6.20 6.08
CA GLU A 92 12.13 -6.09 7.30
C GLU A 92 12.44 -4.83 8.13
N GLY A 93 13.70 -4.42 8.20
CA GLY A 93 14.12 -3.28 9.01
C GLY A 93 13.84 -1.91 8.38
N ASP A 94 13.51 -1.85 7.09
CA ASP A 94 13.37 -0.57 6.40
C ASP A 94 12.13 0.20 6.91
N PRO A 95 12.28 1.50 7.22
CA PRO A 95 11.20 2.31 7.74
C PRO A 95 10.16 2.62 6.66
N LEU A 96 8.90 2.73 7.06
CA LEU A 96 7.80 3.03 6.15
C LEU A 96 7.69 4.54 5.93
N GLU A 97 8.56 5.10 5.10
CA GLU A 97 8.63 6.54 4.82
C GLU A 97 8.07 6.89 3.44
N PRO A 98 7.30 7.99 3.31
CA PRO A 98 6.90 8.51 2.02
C PRO A 98 8.09 9.12 1.27
N ILE A 99 8.07 9.00 -0.05
CA ILE A 99 9.02 9.60 -0.98
C ILE A 99 8.57 10.97 -1.50
#